data_AF-A0A2N1D8L9-F1
#
_entry.id   AF-A0A2N1D8L9-F1
#
_cell.length_a   1.000
_cell.length_b   1.000
_cell.length_c   1.000
_cell.angle_alpha   90.00
_cell.angle_beta   90.00
_cell.angle_gamma   90.00
#
_symmetry.space_group_name_H-M   'P 1'
#
loop_
_entity.id
_entity.type
_entity.pdbx_description
1 polymer ?
#
loop_
_entity_poly.entity_id
_entity_poly.type
_entity_poly.pdbx_seq_one_letter_code
_entity_poly.pdbx_strand_id
1 'polypeptide(L)'
;MEATGIAFSDYIWAFVDGKTIINTWSTKDDVPTSTTQSDSMARDLKKQGLSFLGTTSCYAFIQAVGMFNEHTTDCFCHESSTLVVK
;
A
#
# COMPACT_ATOMS: atom_id res chain seq x y z
N MET A 1 -18.60 -2.33 5.17
CA MET A 1 -17.71 -3.46 4.83
C MET A 1 -17.83 -4.53 5.89
N GLU A 2 -17.33 -4.27 7.10
CA GLU A 2 -17.41 -5.23 8.22
C GLU A 2 -18.84 -5.65 8.54
N ALA A 3 -19.77 -4.69 8.65
CA ALA A 3 -21.19 -4.96 8.90
C ALA A 3 -21.88 -5.77 7.77
N THR A 4 -21.27 -5.86 6.59
CA THR A 4 -21.77 -6.65 5.45
C THR A 4 -20.96 -7.94 5.25
N GLY A 5 -20.15 -8.35 6.24
CA GLY A 5 -19.37 -9.59 6.24
C GLY A 5 -18.06 -9.55 5.44
N ILE A 6 -17.62 -8.37 5.00
CA ILE A 6 -16.34 -8.20 4.31
C ILE A 6 -15.33 -7.61 5.29
N ALA A 7 -14.30 -8.40 5.65
CA ALA A 7 -13.21 -7.92 6.49
C ALA A 7 -12.48 -6.77 5.78
N PHE A 8 -12.22 -5.69 6.50
CA PHE A 8 -11.53 -4.51 5.99
C PHE A 8 -10.12 -4.87 5.53
N SER A 9 -9.43 -5.76 6.25
CA SER A 9 -8.12 -6.30 5.84
C SER A 9 -8.18 -6.90 4.45
N ASP A 10 -9.12 -7.81 4.19
CA ASP A 10 -9.20 -8.54 2.93
C ASP A 10 -9.51 -7.59 1.77
N TYR A 11 -10.41 -6.64 2.00
CA TYR A 11 -10.73 -5.61 1.00
C TYR A 11 -9.52 -4.73 0.68
N ILE A 12 -8.78 -4.31 1.70
CA ILE A 12 -7.63 -3.42 1.55
C ILE A 12 -6.45 -4.16 0.90
N TRP A 13 -6.20 -5.42 1.26
CA TRP A 13 -5.15 -6.23 0.66
C TRP A 13 -5.47 -6.70 -0.77
N ALA A 14 -6.73 -6.66 -1.20
CA ALA A 14 -7.11 -6.94 -2.58
C ALA A 14 -6.51 -5.94 -3.60
N PHE A 15 -6.14 -4.72 -3.18
CA PHE A 15 -5.49 -3.75 -4.07
C PHE A 15 -4.06 -4.15 -4.49
N VAL A 16 -3.49 -5.17 -3.84
CA VAL A 16 -2.17 -5.75 -4.14
C VAL A 16 -2.22 -7.27 -4.29
N ASP A 17 -3.38 -7.83 -4.65
CA ASP A 17 -3.60 -9.27 -4.84
C ASP A 17 -3.17 -10.12 -3.61
N GLY A 18 -3.29 -9.55 -2.41
CA GLY A 18 -2.91 -10.20 -1.16
C GLY A 18 -1.41 -10.43 -0.98
N LYS A 19 -0.56 -9.77 -1.78
CA LYS A 19 0.90 -9.95 -1.76
C LYS A 19 1.62 -8.62 -1.61
N THR A 20 2.63 -8.60 -0.77
CA THR A 20 3.54 -7.46 -0.69
C THR A 20 4.32 -7.31 -1.99
N ILE A 21 4.32 -6.09 -2.53
CA ILE A 21 5.12 -5.70 -3.69
C ILE A 21 6.43 -5.12 -3.17
N ILE A 22 7.55 -5.65 -3.65
CA ILE A 22 8.90 -5.19 -3.28
C ILE A 22 9.44 -4.37 -4.43
N ASN A 23 9.58 -3.06 -4.24
CA ASN A 23 10.25 -2.20 -5.20
C ASN A 23 11.66 -1.88 -4.69
N THR A 24 12.61 -1.80 -5.63
CA THR A 24 14.01 -1.52 -5.32
C THR A 24 14.35 -0.10 -5.74
N TRP A 25 14.40 0.80 -4.76
CA TRP A 25 14.77 2.19 -4.95
C TRP A 25 16.16 2.45 -4.38
N SER A 26 17.03 3.11 -5.14
CA SER A 26 18.39 3.43 -4.67
C SER A 26 18.35 4.59 -3.68
N THR A 27 17.50 5.58 -3.94
CA THR A 27 17.35 6.77 -3.11
C THR A 27 15.88 7.07 -2.85
N LYS A 28 15.61 7.93 -1.87
CA LYS A 28 14.25 8.38 -1.55
C LYS A 28 13.59 9.13 -2.70
N ASP A 29 14.37 9.85 -3.51
CA ASP A 29 13.85 10.66 -4.60
C ASP A 29 13.36 9.81 -5.79
N ASP A 30 13.79 8.55 -5.86
CA ASP A 30 13.31 7.58 -6.85
C ASP A 30 11.92 7.03 -6.50
N VAL A 31 11.51 7.14 -5.24
CA VAL A 31 10.21 6.64 -4.76
C VAL A 31 9.11 7.57 -5.26
N PRO A 32 8.09 7.06 -5.99
CA PRO A 32 7.02 7.92 -6.48
C PRO A 32 6.14 8.42 -5.33
N THR A 33 5.19 9.30 -5.64
CA THR A 33 4.21 9.80 -4.67
C THR A 33 2.79 9.25 -4.91
N SER A 34 2.62 8.43 -5.94
CA SER A 34 1.37 7.75 -6.30
C SER A 34 1.64 6.62 -7.28
N THR A 35 0.71 5.67 -7.35
CA THR A 35 0.71 4.54 -8.30
C THR A 35 -0.72 4.25 -8.78
N THR A 36 -0.85 3.38 -9.78
CA THR A 36 -2.16 2.91 -10.22
C THR A 36 -2.96 2.23 -9.09
N GLN A 37 -2.27 1.54 -8.17
CA GLN A 37 -2.88 0.93 -7.00
C GLN A 37 -3.42 2.00 -6.03
N SER A 38 -2.63 3.03 -5.71
CA SER A 38 -3.09 4.11 -4.82
C SER A 38 -4.20 4.95 -5.44
N ASP A 39 -4.18 5.15 -6.76
CA ASP A 39 -5.25 5.79 -7.52
C ASP A 39 -6.56 5.00 -7.43
N SER A 40 -6.48 3.67 -7.57
CA SER A 40 -7.65 2.80 -7.47
C SER A 40 -8.21 2.79 -6.05
N MET A 41 -7.34 2.66 -5.06
CA MET A 41 -7.71 2.69 -3.64
C MET A 41 -8.39 4.02 -3.27
N ALA A 42 -7.82 5.15 -3.68
CA ALA A 42 -8.40 6.46 -3.40
C ALA A 42 -9.78 6.64 -4.03
N ARG A 43 -9.97 6.18 -5.29
CA ARG A 43 -11.28 6.23 -5.96
C ARG A 43 -12.31 5.37 -5.26
N ASP A 44 -11.98 4.14 -4.92
CA ASP A 44 -12.94 3.20 -4.37
C ASP A 44 -13.27 3.48 -2.90
N LEU A 45 -12.28 3.86 -2.08
CA LEU A 45 -12.55 4.28 -0.70
C LEU A 45 -13.43 5.53 -0.63
N LYS A 46 -13.27 6.48 -1.56
CA LYS A 46 -14.20 7.61 -1.70
C LYS A 46 -15.63 7.17 -2.01
N LYS A 47 -15.81 6.17 -2.89
CA LYS A 47 -17.14 5.59 -3.17
C LYS A 47 -17.73 4.89 -1.95
N GLN A 48 -16.89 4.32 -1.08
CA GLN A 48 -17.31 3.74 0.21
C GLN A 48 -17.61 4.80 1.29
N GLY A 49 -17.53 6.10 0.96
CA GLY A 49 -17.88 7.20 1.85
C GLY A 49 -16.74 7.73 2.72
N LEU A 50 -15.50 7.24 2.52
CA LEU A 50 -14.34 7.78 3.23
C LEU A 50 -13.90 9.12 2.61
N SER A 51 -13.52 10.06 3.47
CA SER A 51 -13.08 11.40 3.09
C SER A 51 -11.59 11.60 3.35
N PHE A 52 -11.00 12.68 2.78
CA PHE A 52 -9.57 13.01 2.89
C PHE A 52 -8.59 11.99 2.28
N LEU A 53 -9.06 11.12 1.38
CA LEU A 53 -8.24 10.11 0.72
C LEU A 53 -7.84 10.54 -0.69
N GLY A 54 -6.72 11.27 -0.80
CA GLY A 54 -6.03 11.49 -2.07
C GLY A 54 -5.17 10.29 -2.47
N THR A 55 -4.76 10.20 -3.74
CA THR A 55 -3.86 9.12 -4.21
C THR A 55 -2.56 9.07 -3.41
N THR A 56 -1.96 10.23 -3.09
CA THR A 56 -0.73 10.30 -2.28
C THR A 56 -0.94 9.80 -0.86
N SER A 57 -2.08 10.12 -0.23
CA SER A 57 -2.40 9.60 1.11
C SER A 57 -2.61 8.09 1.10
N CYS A 58 -3.28 7.56 0.07
CA CYS A 58 -3.44 6.12 -0.11
C CYS A 58 -2.10 5.43 -0.41
N TYR A 59 -1.21 6.06 -1.18
CA TYR A 59 0.12 5.53 -1.47
C TYR A 59 0.96 5.45 -0.19
N ALA A 60 0.97 6.51 0.61
CA ALA A 60 1.64 6.51 1.91
C ALA A 60 1.06 5.42 2.85
N PHE A 61 -0.26 5.20 2.81
CA PHE A 61 -0.90 4.12 3.57
C PHE A 61 -0.44 2.73 3.10
N ILE A 62 -0.42 2.46 1.78
CA ILE A 62 0.05 1.20 1.18
C ILE A 62 1.50 0.90 1.63
N GLN A 63 2.38 1.91 1.62
CA GLN A 63 3.75 1.78 2.13
C GLN A 63 3.76 1.47 3.63
N ALA A 64 3.04 2.26 4.43
CA ALA A 64 3.09 2.18 5.89
C ALA A 64 2.58 0.85 6.45
N VAL A 65 1.59 0.22 5.79
CA VAL A 65 1.01 -1.07 6.22
C VAL A 65 1.70 -2.28 5.60
N GLY A 66 2.78 -2.08 4.86
CA GLY A 66 3.62 -3.17 4.33
C GLY A 66 3.05 -3.85 3.09
N MET A 67 2.07 -3.26 2.41
CA MET A 67 1.67 -3.72 1.08
C MET A 67 2.77 -3.47 0.07
N PHE A 68 3.47 -2.36 0.23
CA PHE A 68 4.65 -2.01 -0.53
C PHE A 68 5.85 -2.02 0.43
N ASN A 69 6.85 -2.85 0.15
CA ASN A 69 8.16 -2.73 0.76
C ASN A 69 9.01 -1.82 -0.13
N GLU A 70 9.19 -0.58 0.31
CA GLU A 70 9.92 0.46 -0.43
C GLU A 70 11.00 1.13 0.41
N HIS A 71 11.51 0.40 1.40
CA HIS A 71 12.80 0.74 1.96
C HIS A 71 13.84 0.83 0.83
N THR A 72 14.65 1.89 0.82
CA THR A 72 15.76 2.01 -0.13
C THR A 72 16.75 0.86 0.05
N THR A 73 17.49 0.52 -1.00
CA THR A 73 18.38 -0.66 -1.01
C THR A 73 19.52 -0.59 0.02
N ASP A 74 19.85 0.62 0.51
CA ASP A 74 20.83 0.85 1.57
C ASP A 74 20.23 0.79 2.99
N CYS A 75 18.91 0.69 3.12
CA CYS A 75 18.24 0.58 4.40
C CYS A 75 18.40 -0.83 4.98
N PHE A 76 18.80 -0.93 6.24
CA PHE A 76 18.96 -2.21 6.95
C PHE A 76 17.66 -3.04 7.03
N CYS A 77 16.49 -2.41 6.82
CA CYS A 77 15.19 -3.10 6.80
C CYS A 77 14.80 -3.67 5.43
N HIS A 78 15.53 -3.37 4.34
CA HIS A 78 15.13 -3.72 2.98
C HIS A 78 14.90 -5.25 2.82
N GLU A 79 15.83 -6.06 3.31
CA GLU A 79 15.76 -7.54 3.24
C GLU A 79 14.91 -8.16 4.37
N SER A 80 14.85 -7.54 5.55
CA SER A 80 14.05 -8.10 6.66
C SER A 80 12.54 -8.01 6.39
N SER A 81 12.13 -6.97 5.66
CA SER A 81 10.73 -6.71 5.32
C SER A 81 10.22 -7.56 4.15
N THR A 82 11.10 -8.33 3.49
CA THR A 82 10.76 -9.25 2.39
C THR A 82 10.15 -10.57 2.87
N LEU A 83 10.22 -10.86 4.18
CA LEU A 83 9.81 -12.14 4.78
C LEU A 83 8.40 -12.16 5.37
N VAL A 84 7.67 -11.05 5.31
CA VAL A 84 6.33 -10.95 5.91
C VAL A 84 5.29 -11.06 4.80
N VAL A 85 4.64 -12.23 4.70
CA VAL A 85 3.18 -12.48 4.72
C VAL A 85 2.96 -13.90 4.18
N LYS A 86 2.76 -14.84 5.11
CA LYS A 86 1.93 -16.03 4.92
C LYS A 86 1.00 -16.11 6.12
#